data_AF-A0A7C5RNB0-F1
#
_entry.id   AF-A0A7C5RNB0-F1
#
_cell.length_a   1.000
_cell.length_b   1.000
_cell.length_c   1.000
_cell.angle_alpha   90.00
_cell.angle_beta   90.00
_cell.angle_gamma   90.00
#
_symmetry.space_group_name_H-M   'P 1'
#
loop_
_entity.id
_entity.type
_entity.pdbx_description
1 polymer ?
#
loop_
_entity_poly.entity_id
_entity_poly.type
_entity_poly.pdbx_seq_one_letter_code
_entity_poly.pdbx_strand_id
1 'polypeptide(L)'
;MTEARSSDQELKEKLRELIIDEKELSAALIDRAKRLIRLTRDGKVIFMVPVDRIPVWGRVLLYLVGKRLAREIGLIETDVATIEEISTAIGSDYFSVAARLNELKNQYLVSTVERGGYIVQLAKLQDILERVEKTLTQKSQS
;
A
#
# COMPACT_ATOMS: atom_id res chain seq x y z
N MET A 1 41.07 -28.77 5.18
CA MET A 1 40.21 -27.69 5.73
C MET A 1 39.85 -26.65 4.65
N THR A 2 39.52 -27.07 3.42
CA THR A 2 39.38 -26.12 2.28
C THR A 2 38.03 -26.25 1.55
N GLU A 3 37.36 -27.40 1.62
CA GLU A 3 36.12 -27.65 0.85
C GLU A 3 34.87 -26.97 1.43
N ALA A 4 34.75 -26.87 2.77
CA ALA A 4 33.57 -26.28 3.42
C ALA A 4 33.37 -24.77 3.16
N ARG A 5 34.44 -24.04 2.77
CA ARG A 5 34.32 -22.62 2.40
C ARG A 5 33.81 -22.41 0.97
N SER A 6 33.99 -23.39 0.09
CA SER A 6 33.58 -23.31 -1.31
C SER A 6 32.07 -23.45 -1.48
N SER A 7 31.46 -24.40 -0.76
CA SER A 7 30.01 -24.66 -0.83
C SER A 7 29.15 -23.52 -0.27
N ASP A 8 29.63 -22.88 0.80
CA ASP A 8 28.95 -21.72 1.41
C ASP A 8 28.96 -20.50 0.49
N GLN A 9 30.02 -20.36 -0.31
CA GLN A 9 30.18 -19.26 -1.25
C GLN A 9 29.30 -19.47 -2.48
N GLU A 10 29.21 -20.71 -2.98
CA GLU A 10 28.32 -21.11 -4.08
C GLU A 10 26.84 -20.92 -3.73
N LEU A 11 26.45 -21.28 -2.49
CA LEU A 11 25.09 -21.05 -2.00
C LEU A 11 24.77 -19.55 -1.91
N LYS A 12 25.71 -18.73 -1.43
CA LYS A 12 25.55 -17.27 -1.39
C LYS A 12 25.38 -16.67 -2.78
N GLU A 13 26.10 -17.14 -3.79
CA GLU A 13 25.90 -16.68 -5.18
C GLU A 13 24.52 -17.08 -5.72
N LYS A 14 24.06 -18.32 -5.50
CA LYS A 14 22.70 -18.73 -5.89
C LYS A 14 21.60 -17.94 -5.18
N LEU A 15 21.81 -17.60 -3.91
CA LEU A 15 20.86 -16.77 -3.15
C LEU A 15 20.86 -15.31 -3.66
N ARG A 16 21.94 -14.83 -4.29
CA ARG A 16 21.95 -13.50 -4.93
C ARG A 16 21.07 -13.45 -6.17
N GLU A 17 20.86 -14.56 -6.87
CA GLU A 17 19.90 -14.64 -7.99
C GLU A 17 18.44 -14.44 -7.53
N LEU A 18 18.15 -14.61 -6.23
CA LEU A 18 16.84 -14.31 -5.64
C LEU A 18 16.69 -12.82 -5.27
N ILE A 19 17.74 -12.01 -5.40
CA ILE A 19 17.67 -10.56 -5.16
C ILE A 19 16.98 -9.93 -6.36
N ILE A 20 15.78 -9.40 -6.12
CA ILE A 20 15.08 -8.54 -7.05
C ILE A 20 15.21 -7.12 -6.52
N ASP A 21 15.59 -6.17 -7.38
CA ASP A 21 15.53 -4.75 -7.04
C ASP A 21 14.06 -4.36 -6.81
N GLU A 22 13.68 -4.21 -5.54
CA GLU A 22 12.30 -3.99 -5.08
C GLU A 22 11.73 -2.60 -5.45
N LYS A 23 12.44 -1.83 -6.29
CA LYS A 23 12.10 -0.45 -6.62
C LYS A 23 11.89 -0.24 -8.11
N GLU A 24 10.82 -0.83 -8.63
CA GLU A 24 10.15 -0.25 -9.78
C GLU A 24 8.64 -0.24 -9.54
N LEU A 25 8.12 0.92 -9.12
CA LEU A 25 6.73 1.22 -9.43
C LEU A 25 6.63 1.29 -10.95
N SER A 26 6.15 0.22 -11.57
CA SER A 26 6.00 0.21 -13.01
C SER A 26 5.04 1.32 -13.43
N ALA A 27 5.31 1.97 -14.56
CA ALA A 27 4.45 3.01 -15.11
C ALA A 27 2.99 2.51 -15.24
N ALA A 28 2.80 1.23 -15.54
CA ALA A 28 1.50 0.58 -15.59
C ALA A 28 0.75 0.58 -14.25
N LEU A 29 1.44 0.29 -13.13
CA LEU A 29 0.82 0.35 -11.79
C LEU A 29 0.47 1.79 -11.39
N ILE A 30 1.33 2.74 -11.73
CA ILE A 30 1.04 4.17 -11.54
C ILE A 30 -0.21 4.57 -12.32
N ASP A 31 -0.33 4.18 -13.58
CA ASP A 31 -1.47 4.55 -14.42
C ASP A 31 -2.78 3.90 -13.96
N ARG A 32 -2.71 2.71 -13.34
CA ARG A 32 -3.85 2.09 -12.65
C ARG A 32 -4.22 2.85 -11.38
N ALA A 33 -3.24 3.14 -10.51
CA ALA A 33 -3.46 3.91 -9.28
C ALA A 33 -4.09 5.28 -9.59
N LYS A 34 -3.64 5.92 -10.69
CA LYS A 34 -4.21 7.17 -11.19
C LYS A 34 -5.70 7.09 -11.54
N ARG A 35 -6.29 5.92 -11.77
CA ARG A 35 -7.74 5.81 -12.02
C ARG A 35 -8.54 5.81 -10.72
N LEU A 36 -7.89 5.50 -9.60
CA LEU A 36 -8.52 5.36 -8.29
C LEU A 36 -8.25 6.57 -7.38
N ILE A 37 -7.04 7.13 -7.46
CA ILE A 37 -6.61 8.27 -6.63
C ILE A 37 -5.81 9.32 -7.42
N ARG A 38 -5.83 10.55 -6.92
CA ARG A 38 -4.96 11.67 -7.31
C ARG A 38 -4.31 12.25 -6.06
N LEU A 39 -3.22 12.99 -6.26
CA LEU A 39 -2.57 13.78 -5.24
C LEU A 39 -2.71 15.26 -5.59
N THR A 40 -3.03 16.09 -4.60
CA THR A 40 -2.91 17.54 -4.72
C THR A 40 -1.44 17.97 -4.62
N ARG A 41 -1.17 19.25 -4.91
CA ARG A 41 0.20 19.80 -4.79
C ARG A 41 0.74 19.82 -3.35
N ASP A 42 -0.14 19.81 -2.36
CA ASP A 42 0.18 19.68 -0.93
C ASP A 42 0.13 18.22 -0.44
N GLY A 43 0.08 17.24 -1.35
CA GLY A 43 0.20 15.82 -1.01
C GLY A 43 -1.07 15.16 -0.45
N LYS A 44 -2.22 15.84 -0.48
CA LYS A 44 -3.51 15.26 -0.07
C LYS A 44 -4.01 14.25 -1.10
N VAL A 45 -4.57 13.16 -0.60
CA VAL A 45 -5.14 12.08 -1.42
C VAL A 45 -6.58 12.39 -1.78
N ILE A 46 -6.89 12.36 -3.07
CA ILE A 46 -8.24 12.57 -3.62
C ILE A 46 -8.70 11.28 -4.29
N PHE A 47 -9.89 10.78 -3.91
CA PHE A 47 -10.50 9.61 -4.54
C PHE A 47 -11.13 10.00 -5.88
N MET A 48 -10.79 9.27 -6.94
CA MET A 48 -11.28 9.50 -8.30
C MET A 48 -12.52 8.66 -8.65
N VAL A 49 -12.96 7.82 -7.73
CA VAL A 49 -14.17 7.01 -7.84
C VAL A 49 -15.11 7.32 -6.67
N PRO A 50 -16.43 7.14 -6.81
CA PRO A 50 -17.38 7.37 -5.74
C PRO A 50 -17.03 6.56 -4.48
N VAL A 51 -16.86 7.24 -3.35
CA VAL A 51 -16.36 6.64 -2.10
C VAL A 51 -17.29 5.58 -1.50
N ASP A 52 -18.59 5.67 -1.79
CA ASP A 52 -19.64 4.71 -1.44
C ASP A 52 -19.51 3.37 -2.18
N ARG A 53 -18.88 3.38 -3.35
CA ARG A 53 -18.55 2.17 -4.10
C ARG A 53 -17.34 1.45 -3.56
N ILE A 54 -16.50 2.10 -2.76
CA ILE A 54 -15.32 1.49 -2.15
C ILE A 54 -15.62 1.09 -0.68
N PRO A 55 -15.48 -0.19 -0.31
CA PRO A 55 -15.59 -0.60 1.09
C PRO A 55 -14.52 0.08 1.94
N VAL A 56 -14.76 0.20 3.26
CA VAL A 56 -13.84 0.90 4.19
C VAL A 56 -12.40 0.39 4.06
N TRP A 57 -12.19 -0.92 3.98
CA TRP A 57 -10.84 -1.49 3.82
C TRP A 57 -10.13 -1.00 2.55
N GLY A 58 -10.87 -0.82 1.45
CA GLY A 58 -10.32 -0.34 0.19
C GLY A 58 -9.98 1.14 0.26
N ARG A 59 -10.82 1.94 0.93
CA ARG A 59 -10.55 3.36 1.19
C ARG A 59 -9.31 3.54 2.06
N VAL A 60 -9.14 2.72 3.09
CA VAL A 60 -7.92 2.70 3.94
C VAL A 60 -6.68 2.41 3.09
N LEU A 61 -6.68 1.35 2.28
CA LEU A 61 -5.53 1.00 1.46
C LEU A 61 -5.19 2.08 0.44
N LEU A 62 -6.18 2.60 -0.29
CA LEU A 62 -5.96 3.66 -1.27
C LEU A 62 -5.44 4.95 -0.64
N TYR A 63 -5.91 5.30 0.57
CA TYR A 63 -5.38 6.43 1.32
C TYR A 63 -3.90 6.24 1.65
N LEU A 64 -3.53 5.10 2.22
CA LEU A 64 -2.14 4.79 2.58
C LEU A 64 -1.23 4.70 1.34
N VAL A 65 -1.73 4.15 0.22
CA VAL A 65 -1.04 4.17 -1.09
C VAL A 65 -0.80 5.60 -1.53
N GLY A 66 -1.83 6.46 -1.50
CA GLY A 66 -1.68 7.86 -1.85
C GLY A 66 -0.64 8.58 -0.99
N LYS A 67 -0.68 8.38 0.33
CA LYS A 67 0.32 8.95 1.25
C LYS A 67 1.72 8.47 0.92
N ARG A 68 1.88 7.17 0.68
CA ARG A 68 3.16 6.58 0.32
C ARG A 68 3.71 7.16 -0.99
N LEU A 69 2.88 7.26 -2.02
CA LEU A 69 3.26 7.88 -3.30
C LEU A 69 3.63 9.35 -3.11
N ALA A 70 2.86 10.12 -2.33
CA ALA A 70 3.15 11.51 -2.03
C ALA A 70 4.52 11.69 -1.36
N ARG A 71 4.89 10.78 -0.46
CA ARG A 71 6.23 10.76 0.16
C ARG A 71 7.33 10.44 -0.85
N GLU A 72 7.15 9.43 -1.70
CA GLU A 72 8.15 9.05 -2.72
C GLU A 72 8.47 10.20 -3.69
N ILE A 73 7.51 11.08 -3.97
CA ILE A 73 7.72 12.28 -4.80
C ILE A 73 8.00 13.57 -3.99
N GLY A 74 8.21 13.46 -2.68
CA GLY A 74 8.62 14.57 -1.82
C GLY A 74 7.54 15.62 -1.54
N LEU A 75 6.25 15.31 -1.71
CA LEU A 75 5.16 16.22 -1.35
C LEU A 75 4.87 16.26 0.15
N ILE A 76 5.23 15.20 0.87
CA ILE A 76 5.10 15.09 2.32
C ILE A 76 6.33 14.39 2.90
N GLU A 77 6.63 14.67 4.17
CA GLU A 77 7.81 14.10 4.84
C GLU A 77 7.60 12.65 5.28
N THR A 78 6.36 12.30 5.65
CA THR A 78 6.02 10.99 6.23
C THR A 78 4.76 10.38 5.61
N ASP A 79 4.84 9.08 5.31
CA ASP A 79 3.74 8.24 4.85
C ASP A 79 3.05 7.50 6.00
N VAL A 80 3.52 7.69 7.23
CA VAL A 80 2.90 7.15 8.44
C VAL A 80 1.57 7.86 8.67
N ALA A 81 0.51 7.10 8.92
CA ALA A 81 -0.81 7.63 9.24
C ALA A 81 -1.37 6.98 10.51
N THR A 82 -2.04 7.78 11.35
CA THR A 82 -2.77 7.27 12.51
C THR A 82 -4.19 6.87 12.15
N ILE A 83 -4.88 6.17 13.05
CA ILE A 83 -6.29 5.79 12.85
C ILE A 83 -7.17 7.04 12.72
N GLU A 84 -6.92 8.07 13.53
CA GLU A 84 -7.63 9.35 13.53
C GLU A 84 -7.45 10.08 12.20
N GLU A 85 -6.22 10.11 11.68
CA GLU A 85 -5.91 10.71 10.39
C GLU A 85 -6.66 9.99 9.25
N ILE A 86 -6.57 8.65 9.21
CA ILE A 86 -7.21 7.83 8.20
C ILE A 86 -8.74 7.98 8.27
N SER A 87 -9.31 7.89 9.48
CA SER A 87 -10.74 8.07 9.75
C SER A 87 -11.25 9.39 9.21
N THR A 88 -10.54 10.48 9.50
CA THR A 88 -10.87 11.83 9.03
C THR A 88 -10.79 11.91 7.51
N ALA A 89 -9.70 11.41 6.92
CA ALA A 89 -9.47 11.52 5.48
C ALA A 89 -10.47 10.73 4.64
N ILE A 90 -10.92 9.56 5.11
CA ILE A 90 -11.83 8.69 4.34
C ILE A 90 -13.30 8.82 4.75
N GLY A 91 -13.61 9.67 5.74
CA GLY A 91 -14.96 9.86 6.28
C GLY A 91 -15.57 8.57 6.81
N SER A 92 -14.84 7.83 7.65
CA SER A 92 -15.31 6.60 8.30
C SER A 92 -15.05 6.65 9.80
N ASP A 93 -15.84 5.93 10.60
CA ASP A 93 -15.66 5.95 12.05
C ASP A 93 -14.35 5.27 12.49
N TYR A 94 -13.83 5.74 13.62
CA TYR A 94 -12.57 5.27 14.20
C TYR A 94 -12.50 3.76 14.36
N PHE A 95 -13.54 3.14 14.92
CA PHE A 95 -13.55 1.72 15.24
C PHE A 95 -13.61 0.84 14.00
N SER A 96 -14.37 1.24 12.98
CA SER A 96 -14.35 0.60 11.67
C SER A 96 -12.98 0.66 11.04
N VAL A 97 -12.30 1.81 11.08
CA VAL A 97 -10.94 1.94 10.53
C VAL A 97 -9.96 1.07 11.31
N ALA A 98 -10.00 1.09 12.65
CA ALA A 98 -9.15 0.27 13.50
C ALA A 98 -9.33 -1.23 13.21
N ALA A 99 -10.58 -1.70 13.08
CA ALA A 99 -10.89 -3.09 12.72
C ALA A 99 -10.29 -3.46 11.35
N ARG A 100 -10.47 -2.60 10.33
CA ARG A 100 -9.90 -2.85 9.00
C ARG A 100 -8.38 -2.82 8.98
N LEU A 101 -7.74 -1.92 9.71
CA LEU A 101 -6.27 -1.90 9.81
C LEU A 101 -5.74 -3.19 10.45
N ASN A 102 -6.42 -3.73 11.46
CA ASN A 102 -6.02 -5.01 12.05
C ASN A 102 -6.16 -6.18 11.06
N GLU A 103 -7.24 -6.23 10.29
CA GLU A 103 -7.43 -7.22 9.22
C GLU A 103 -6.36 -7.11 8.12
N LEU A 104 -6.08 -5.89 7.66
CA LEU A 104 -5.11 -5.61 6.60
C LEU A 104 -3.67 -5.88 7.04
N LYS A 105 -3.36 -5.66 8.32
CA LYS A 105 -2.08 -6.04 8.95
C LYS A 105 -1.91 -7.56 8.96
N ASN A 106 -2.95 -8.31 9.33
CA ASN A 106 -2.91 -9.78 9.30
C ASN A 106 -2.76 -10.34 7.87
N GLN A 107 -3.09 -9.54 6.86
CA GLN A 107 -2.91 -9.87 5.44
C GLN A 107 -1.59 -9.36 4.86
N TYR A 108 -0.70 -8.79 5.70
CA TYR A 108 0.58 -8.20 5.31
C TYR A 108 0.47 -7.09 4.24
N LEU A 109 -0.67 -6.42 4.15
CA LEU A 109 -0.87 -5.28 3.24
C LEU A 109 -0.46 -3.95 3.88
N VAL A 110 -0.54 -3.90 5.22
CA VAL A 110 -0.23 -2.73 6.05
C VAL A 110 0.71 -3.15 7.17
N SER A 111 1.66 -2.30 7.52
CA SER A 111 2.59 -2.50 8.63
C SER A 111 2.42 -1.40 9.68
N THR A 112 2.74 -1.74 10.93
CA THR A 112 2.82 -0.78 12.04
C THR A 112 4.29 -0.42 12.27
N VAL A 113 4.62 0.87 12.26
CA VAL A 113 6.01 1.36 12.43
C VAL A 113 6.29 1.92 13.82
N GLU A 114 5.26 2.43 14.49
CA GLU A 114 5.29 2.93 15.86
C GLU A 114 3.93 2.71 16.53
N ARG A 115 3.78 3.03 17.83
CA ARG A 115 2.48 2.88 18.52
C ARG A 115 1.40 3.72 17.81
N GLY A 116 0.54 3.03 17.05
CA GLY A 116 -0.60 3.65 16.36
C GLY A 116 -0.32 4.19 14.96
N GLY A 117 0.92 4.08 14.45
CA GLY A 117 1.30 4.54 13.11
C GLY A 117 1.30 3.42 12.08
N TYR A 118 0.63 3.63 10.95
CA TYR A 118 0.43 2.64 9.89
C TYR A 118 1.02 3.11 8.55
N ILE A 119 1.61 2.16 7.81
CA ILE A 119 2.11 2.36 6.44
C ILE A 119 1.64 1.24 5.52
N VAL A 120 1.54 1.49 4.23
CA VAL A 120 1.34 0.45 3.22
C VAL A 120 2.67 -0.08 2.69
N GLN A 121 2.71 -1.34 2.31
CA GLN A 121 3.86 -1.92 1.61
C GLN A 121 3.71 -1.70 0.10
N LEU A 122 4.61 -0.92 -0.53
CA LEU A 122 4.55 -0.67 -1.99
C LEU A 122 4.69 -1.95 -2.82
N ALA A 123 5.43 -2.95 -2.33
CA ALA A 123 5.51 -4.27 -2.96
C ALA A 123 4.13 -4.94 -3.13
N LYS A 124 3.13 -4.51 -2.36
CA LYS A 124 1.73 -5.00 -2.44
C LYS A 124 0.83 -4.12 -3.32
N LEU A 125 1.37 -3.10 -3.98
CA LEU A 125 0.55 -2.17 -4.76
C LEU A 125 -0.28 -2.88 -5.84
N GLN A 126 0.32 -3.83 -6.56
CA GLN A 126 -0.42 -4.61 -7.56
C GLN A 126 -1.62 -5.34 -6.94
N ASP A 127 -1.39 -6.09 -5.87
CA ASP A 127 -2.43 -6.85 -5.15
C ASP A 127 -3.54 -5.93 -4.64
N ILE A 128 -3.16 -4.77 -4.10
CA ILE A 128 -4.10 -3.76 -3.59
C ILE A 128 -4.98 -3.24 -4.73
N LEU A 129 -4.38 -2.81 -5.84
CA LEU A 129 -5.11 -2.28 -6.99
C LEU A 129 -6.05 -3.33 -7.57
N GLU A 130 -5.59 -4.56 -7.77
CA GLU A 130 -6.43 -5.65 -8.29
C GLU A 130 -7.64 -5.91 -7.38
N ARG A 131 -7.44 -5.94 -6.06
CA ARG A 131 -8.52 -6.21 -5.11
C ARG A 131 -9.57 -5.10 -5.10
N VAL A 132 -9.13 -3.84 -5.16
CA VAL A 132 -10.04 -2.69 -5.21
C VAL A 132 -10.80 -2.65 -6.53
N GLU A 133 -10.10 -2.82 -7.65
CA GLU A 133 -10.70 -2.85 -8.99
C GLU A 133 -11.75 -3.97 -9.12
N LYS A 134 -11.46 -5.18 -8.64
CA LYS A 134 -12.44 -6.29 -8.61
C LYS A 134 -13.72 -5.92 -7.86
N THR A 135 -13.59 -5.22 -6.75
CA THR A 135 -14.74 -4.78 -5.94
C THR A 135 -15.61 -3.75 -6.68
N LEU A 136 -14.97 -2.82 -7.40
CA LEU A 136 -15.67 -1.79 -8.18
C LEU A 136 -16.44 -2.39 -9.36
N THR A 137 -15.86 -3.40 -10.03
CA THR A 137 -16.51 -4.09 -11.15
C THR A 137 -17.73 -4.89 -10.70
N GLN A 138 -17.65 -5.59 -9.57
CA GLN A 138 -18.77 -6.37 -9.02
C GLN A 138 -19.98 -5.49 -8.65
N LYS A 139 -19.74 -4.31 -8.07
CA LYS A 139 -20.80 -3.34 -7.75
C LYS A 139 -21.43 -2.66 -8.97
N SER A 140 -20.83 -2.76 -10.15
CA SER A 140 -21.40 -2.17 -11.38
C SER A 140 -22.40 -3.09 -12.08
N GLN A 141 -22.54 -4.34 -11.61
CA GLN A 141 -23.45 -5.35 -12.14
C GLN A 141 -24.62 -5.68 -11.19
N SER A 142 -24.75 -4.94 -10.08
CA SER A 142 -25.82 -5.04 -9.08
C SER A 142 -26.59 -3.74 -9.00
#